data_AF-A0A1G2PK31-F1
#
_entry.id   AF-A0A1G2PK31-F1
#
_cell.length_a   1.000
_cell.length_b   1.000
_cell.length_c   1.000
_cell.angle_alpha   90.00
_cell.angle_beta   90.00
_cell.angle_gamma   90.00
#
_symmetry.space_group_name_H-M   'P 1'
#
loop_
_entity.id
_entity.type
_entity.pdbx_description
1 polymer ?
#
loop_
_entity_poly.entity_id
_entity_poly.type
_entity_poly.pdbx_seq_one_letter_code
_entity_poly.pdbx_strand_id
1 'polypeptide(L)' 'MIKKRKGKYVVVSETTGRKFGSYPTLKEAKHHLAQIEYFKRLKHSPRPQKQLRKKGLVKKK' A
#
# COMPACT_ATOMS: atom_id res chain seq x y z
N MET A 1 -7.26 9.12 3.13
CA MET A 1 -8.69 9.45 2.95
C MET A 1 -9.41 8.53 1.95
N ILE A 2 -10.73 8.40 2.06
CA ILE A 2 -11.60 7.72 1.08
C ILE A 2 -12.50 8.78 0.40
N LYS A 3 -12.58 8.76 -0.93
CA LYS A 3 -13.40 9.68 -1.74
C LYS A 3 -14.38 8.89 -2.59
N LYS A 4 -15.67 9.24 -2.56
CA LYS A 4 -16.67 8.66 -3.46
C LYS A 4 -16.57 9.33 -4.84
N ARG A 5 -16.40 8.55 -5.90
CA ARG A 5 -16.30 9.02 -7.30
C ARG A 5 -17.06 8.06 -8.21
N LYS A 6 -18.04 8.57 -8.98
CA LYS A 6 -18.81 7.80 -9.96
C LYS A 6 -19.32 6.44 -9.42
N GLY A 7 -19.89 6.45 -8.21
CA GLY A 7 -20.41 5.24 -7.56
C GLY A 7 -19.38 4.33 -6.88
N LYS A 8 -18.08 4.58 -7.02
CA LYS A 8 -17.00 3.80 -6.39
C LYS A 8 -16.33 4.58 -5.25
N TYR A 9 -15.68 3.87 -4.34
CA TYR A 9 -14.90 4.41 -3.22
C TYR A 9 -13.41 4.36 -3.57
N VAL A 10 -12.78 5.52 -3.73
CA VAL A 10 -11.37 5.66 -4.09
C VAL A 10 -10.56 5.98 -2.85
N VAL A 11 -9.54 5.18 -2.57
CA VAL A 11 -8.58 5.45 -1.49
C VAL A 11 -7.50 6.38 -2.03
N VAL A 12 -7.28 7.50 -1.34
CA VAL A 12 -6.37 8.57 -1.78
C VAL A 12 -5.45 9.00 -0.63
N SER A 13 -4.21 9.30 -0.96
CA SER A 13 -3.25 9.94 -0.04
C SER A 13 -3.71 11.37 0.28
N GLU A 14 -3.70 11.73 1.56
CA GLU A 14 -3.96 13.11 1.99
C GLU A 14 -2.81 14.05 1.61
N THR A 15 -1.57 13.58 1.72
CA THR A 15 -0.39 14.42 1.51
C THR A 15 -0.04 14.60 0.03
N THR A 16 -0.20 13.55 -0.78
CA THR A 16 0.25 13.57 -2.19
C THR A 16 -0.90 13.58 -3.20
N GLY A 17 -2.15 13.40 -2.75
CA GLY A 17 -3.30 13.26 -3.63
C GLY A 17 -3.29 12.00 -4.51
N ARG A 18 -2.28 11.13 -4.36
CA ARG A 18 -2.15 9.89 -5.15
C ARG A 18 -3.28 8.91 -4.84
N LYS A 19 -3.81 8.28 -5.89
CA LYS A 19 -4.80 7.21 -5.78
C LYS A 19 -4.10 5.89 -5.50
N PHE A 20 -4.54 5.19 -4.46
CA PHE A 20 -4.05 3.84 -4.13
C PHE A 20 -4.91 2.75 -4.74
N GLY A 21 -6.20 3.01 -4.92
CA GLY A 21 -7.12 2.05 -5.52
C GLY A 21 -8.56 2.57 -5.54
N SER A 22 -9.41 1.88 -6.29
CA SER A 22 -10.86 2.12 -6.34
C SER A 22 -11.60 0.85 -6.02
N TYR A 23 -12.57 0.94 -5.11
CA TYR A 23 -13.30 -0.18 -4.55
C TYR A 23 -14.81 0.01 -4.74
N PRO A 24 -15.57 -1.06 -5.02
CA PRO A 24 -17.02 -0.97 -5.13
C PRO A 24 -17.69 -0.66 -3.80
N THR A 25 -17.13 -1.16 -2.68
CA THR A 25 -17.73 -0.96 -1.34
C THR A 25 -16.88 -0.07 -0.43
N LEU A 26 -17.55 0.59 0.52
CA LEU A 26 -16.89 1.39 1.55
C LEU A 26 -16.10 0.51 2.53
N LYS A 27 -16.55 -0.73 2.75
CA LYS A 27 -15.88 -1.71 3.62
C LYS A 27 -14.50 -2.08 3.09
N GLU A 28 -14.40 -2.40 1.81
CA GLU A 28 -13.11 -2.72 1.15
C GLU A 28 -12.17 -1.52 1.15
N ALA A 29 -12.69 -0.32 0.84
CA ALA A 29 -11.89 0.90 0.88
C ALA A 29 -11.32 1.18 2.28
N LYS A 30 -12.11 0.96 3.34
CA LYS A 30 -11.66 1.06 4.74
C LYS A 30 -10.61 0.02 5.08
N HIS A 31 -10.83 -1.23 4.68
CA HIS A 31 -9.87 -2.32 4.90
C HIS A 31 -8.51 -1.99 4.27
N HIS A 32 -8.51 -1.51 3.02
CA HIS A 32 -7.26 -1.14 2.35
C HIS A 32 -6.58 0.09 2.96
N LEU A 33 -7.36 1.09 3.42
CA LEU A 33 -6.82 2.22 4.16
C LEU A 33 -6.09 1.75 5.44
N ALA A 34 -6.69 0.82 6.18
CA ALA A 34 -6.08 0.24 7.38
C ALA A 34 -4.77 -0.52 7.07
N GLN A 35 -4.72 -1.27 5.95
CA GLN A 35 -3.48 -1.91 5.50
C GLN A 35 -2.39 -0.88 5.21
N ILE A 36 -2.71 0.19 4.48
CA ILE A 36 -1.76 1.27 4.17
C ILE A 36 -1.23 1.89 5.47
N GLU A 37 -2.09 2.17 6.44
CA GLU A 37 -1.69 2.71 7.74
C GLU A 37 -0.78 1.75 8.52
N TYR A 38 -1.13 0.45 8.53
CA TYR A 38 -0.31 -0.57 9.17
C TYR A 38 1.11 -0.60 8.59
N PHE A 39 1.24 -0.63 7.25
CA PHE A 39 2.56 -0.61 6.60
C PHE A 39 3.29 0.73 6.79
N LYS A 40 2.57 1.85 6.89
CA LYS A 40 3.16 3.15 7.21
C LYS A 40 3.80 3.13 8.60
N ARG A 41 3.14 2.53 9.59
CA ARG A 41 3.67 2.37 10.95
C ARG A 41 4.87 1.42 10.97
N LEU A 42 4.83 0.34 10.19
CA LEU A 42 5.93 -0.63 10.10
C LEU A 42 7.21 -0.09 9.43
N LYS A 43 7.11 0.86 8.50
CA LYS A 43 8.28 1.47 7.83
C LYS A 43 9.26 2.16 8.78
N HIS A 44 8.84 2.45 10.02
CA HIS A 44 9.73 2.97 11.06
C HIS A 44 10.42 1.89 11.90
N SER A 45 10.21 0.59 11.60
CA SER A 45 11.01 -0.48 12.19
C SER A 45 12.38 -0.53 11.50
N PRO A 46 13.50 -0.46 12.24
CA PRO A 46 14.85 -0.45 11.68
C PRO A 46 15.30 -1.85 11.24
N ARG A 47 14.45 -2.62 10.55
CA ARG A 47 14.88 -3.88 9.95
C ARG A 47 15.60 -3.56 8.63
N PRO A 48 16.91 -3.84 8.51
CA PRO A 48 17.64 -3.57 7.28
C PRO A 48 17.05 -4.44 6.17
N GLN A 49 16.43 -3.81 5.17
CA GLN A 49 15.93 -4.42 3.93
C GLN A 49 17.05 -5.01 3.03
N LYS A 50 18.19 -5.43 3.63
CA LYS A 50 19.43 -5.75 2.91
C LYS A 50 19.61 -7.22 2.52
N GLN A 51 18.66 -8.13 2.77
CA GLN A 51 18.91 -9.57 2.53
C GLN A 51 18.01 -10.30 1.52
N LEU A 52 16.99 -9.68 0.94
CA LEU A 52 16.12 -10.38 -0.03
C LEU A 52 16.64 -10.38 -1.49
N ARG A 53 17.78 -9.73 -1.80
CA ARG A 53 18.31 -9.65 -3.17
C ARG A 53 19.48 -10.61 -3.49
N LYS A 54 19.88 -11.52 -2.59
CA LYS A 54 21.01 -12.44 -2.86
C LYS A 54 20.66 -13.86 -3.32
N LYS A 55 19.38 -14.28 -3.33
CA LYS A 55 19.01 -15.66 -3.72
C LYS A 55 18.62 -15.84 -5.21
N GLY A 56 18.70 -14.80 -6.04
CA GLY A 56 18.32 -14.86 -7.46
C GLY A 56 19.45 -14.66 -8.48
N LEU A 57 20.70 -14.44 -8.03
CA LEU A 57 21.83 -14.06 -8.90
C LEU A 57 22.97 -15.08 -8.92
N VAL A 58 22.67 -16.36 -8.64
CA VAL A 58 23.61 -17.48 -8.87
C VAL A 58 22.92 -18.56 -9.70
N LYS A 59 22.55 -18.19 -10.93
CA LYS A 59 22.40 -19.13 -12.05
C LYS A 59 22.87 -18.41 -13.31
N LYS A 60 24.17 -18.42 -13.54
CA LYS A 60 24.73 -18.23 -14.89
C LYS A 60 26.09 -18.94 -14.97
N LYS A 61 26.05 -20.01 -15.78
CA LYS A 61 27.11 -20.89 -16.29
C LYS A 61 27.86 -21.74 -15.27
#